data_AF-A0A4Q7DLA9-F1
#
_entry.id   AF-A0A4Q7DLA9-F1
#
_cell.length_a   1.000
_cell.length_b   1.000
_cell.length_c   1.000
_cell.angle_alpha   90.00
_cell.angle_beta   90.00
_cell.angle_gamma   90.00
#
_symmetry.space_group_name_H-M   'P 1'
#
loop_
_entity.id
_entity.type
_entity.pdbx_description
1 polymer ?
#
loop_
_entity_poly.entity_id
_entity_poly.type
_entity_poly.pdbx_seq_one_letter_code
_entity_poly.pdbx_strand_id
1 'polypeptide(L)'
;MRNPTLKKALLTLLLYTTHTSVLQASAAATATAEEGDSISRPSLHQIFDGPGPRAVIIKKLDSLEEAIKFASTSLPDANIFSCWDDIRRAYLPGLRTQYIKGYGEKNLEGLKAAIQLAHHGQDQFANWIKNPEKLIHDNDLMSRIREAYTEQFSDVLRGYCQMITGKEQKEEVFPMFAKVGQIFSSKVQKQIDYFIKYHKYWSKYWAPISLGQRSLAQLEELAGEHNDKEAQCELNLRARTEDKTGRNYLEARIKLGDQDAQSQLNQAAGNCELGFDDKTGRNYLEARIKLGDQDAQRVVNHAAESGKLGFNQESGLGYLKSQATLGDQDAQKILNQAADNGKLGFTQESGFDYLKSQAKLGDQDAQKILSYKAQWCKLGFDQTSARTYLDEQVKLGDVHAQQALNILALVGTLGFTETTGPAYLEERIRGGDQDALEAVCYSASIAHFSDGRGCYELGTDSHFYFRYYDAHSSGDRPVTLYINRNYGFNKETGLAYLEQHARLGNYSAQVMLYCHGGEDKNHKNFWFFQFYNALMGWERN
;
A
#
# COMPACT_ATOMS: atom_id res chain seq x y z
N MET A 1 17.17 -2.99 -22.72
CA MET A 1 15.83 -3.57 -22.43
C MET A 1 14.75 -2.61 -22.90
N ARG A 2 13.81 -3.02 -23.78
CA ARG A 2 12.74 -2.16 -24.33
C ARG A 2 11.40 -2.25 -23.58
N ASN A 3 11.27 -3.12 -22.58
CA ASN A 3 10.01 -3.31 -21.82
C ASN A 3 10.05 -2.52 -20.49
N PRO A 4 9.28 -1.43 -20.34
CA PRO A 4 9.28 -0.59 -19.13
C PRO A 4 8.72 -1.30 -17.89
N THR A 5 7.89 -2.33 -18.06
CA THR A 5 7.34 -3.15 -16.96
C THR A 5 8.41 -4.05 -16.35
N LEU A 6 9.26 -4.65 -17.19
CA LEU A 6 10.40 -5.46 -16.74
C LEU A 6 11.44 -4.61 -16.02
N LYS A 7 11.68 -3.38 -16.53
CA LYS A 7 12.54 -2.39 -15.88
C LYS A 7 12.00 -1.99 -14.50
N LYS A 8 10.68 -1.78 -14.38
CA LYS A 8 10.01 -1.50 -13.10
C LYS A 8 10.07 -2.68 -12.13
N ALA A 9 9.82 -3.91 -12.57
CA ALA A 9 9.92 -5.10 -11.72
C ALA A 9 11.36 -5.36 -11.24
N LEU A 10 12.36 -5.18 -12.11
CA LEU A 10 13.79 -5.20 -11.79
C LEU A 10 14.13 -4.14 -10.74
N LEU A 11 13.71 -2.90 -10.96
CA LEU A 11 13.86 -1.83 -9.98
C LEU A 11 13.17 -2.21 -8.66
N THR A 12 11.94 -2.70 -8.69
CA THR A 12 11.18 -3.01 -7.47
C THR A 12 11.80 -4.16 -6.69
N LEU A 13 12.34 -5.20 -7.34
CA LEU A 13 12.98 -6.32 -6.66
C LEU A 13 14.35 -5.92 -6.10
N LEU A 14 15.18 -5.22 -6.89
CA LEU A 14 16.47 -4.70 -6.42
C LEU A 14 16.28 -3.67 -5.31
N LEU A 15 15.34 -2.74 -5.48
CA LEU A 15 14.93 -1.82 -4.42
C LEU A 15 14.37 -2.61 -3.23
N TYR A 16 13.62 -3.70 -3.38
CA TYR A 16 13.17 -4.51 -2.23
C TYR A 16 14.34 -5.14 -1.46
N THR A 17 15.43 -5.50 -2.16
CA THR A 17 16.66 -6.03 -1.56
C THR A 17 17.60 -4.95 -1.00
N THR A 18 17.48 -3.68 -1.44
CA THR A 18 18.36 -2.56 -1.06
C THR A 18 17.63 -1.24 -0.75
N HIS A 19 16.44 -1.25 -0.15
CA HIS A 19 15.51 -0.11 -0.23
C HIS A 19 15.89 1.15 0.60
N THR A 20 16.84 1.97 0.11
CA THR A 20 16.70 3.41 -0.23
C THR A 20 18.06 4.04 -0.58
N SER A 21 18.33 4.28 -1.87
CA SER A 21 19.39 5.23 -2.31
C SER A 21 19.26 5.75 -3.75
N VAL A 22 18.47 5.13 -4.63
CA VAL A 22 18.50 5.45 -6.08
C VAL A 22 17.61 6.66 -6.49
N LEU A 23 16.83 7.25 -5.58
CA LEU A 23 15.96 8.41 -5.90
C LEU A 23 16.52 9.77 -5.46
N GLN A 24 17.69 9.86 -4.83
CA GLN A 24 18.30 11.15 -4.43
C GLN A 24 19.47 11.59 -5.34
N ALA A 25 19.95 10.74 -6.25
CA ALA A 25 21.09 11.07 -7.11
C ALA A 25 20.73 11.76 -8.45
N SER A 26 19.44 11.96 -8.78
CA SER A 26 19.05 12.70 -10.00
C SER A 26 18.52 14.11 -9.74
N ALA A 27 18.46 14.56 -8.48
CA ALA A 27 17.92 15.88 -8.11
C ALA A 27 19.00 16.88 -7.62
N ALA A 28 20.26 16.45 -7.48
CA ALA A 28 21.34 17.28 -6.94
C ALA A 28 22.33 17.83 -7.99
N ALA A 29 21.99 17.78 -9.30
CA ALA A 29 22.87 18.27 -10.37
C ALA A 29 22.65 19.74 -10.78
N THR A 30 21.76 20.49 -10.10
CA THR A 30 21.53 21.92 -10.41
C THR A 30 21.15 22.69 -9.15
N ALA A 31 22.14 23.11 -8.37
CA ALA A 31 22.07 24.31 -7.52
C ALA A 31 23.46 24.68 -6.99
N THR A 32 24.06 25.67 -7.66
CA THR A 32 24.90 26.77 -7.18
C THR A 32 26.17 26.53 -6.34
N ALA A 33 27.21 27.22 -6.82
CA ALA A 33 28.49 27.52 -6.21
C ALA A 33 28.41 28.59 -5.10
N GLU A 34 29.58 28.81 -4.45
CA GLU A 34 29.94 29.85 -3.45
C GLU A 34 29.45 29.52 -2.01
N GLU A 35 30.22 29.64 -0.92
CA GLU A 35 31.48 30.35 -0.59
C GLU A 35 32.13 29.63 0.62
N GLY A 36 33.45 29.82 0.84
CA GLY A 36 34.25 29.01 1.77
C GLY A 36 34.29 29.46 3.24
N ASP A 37 34.84 28.61 4.10
CA ASP A 37 35.87 29.01 5.07
C ASP A 37 36.63 27.80 5.65
N SER A 38 37.94 27.97 5.83
CA SER A 38 38.85 26.90 6.26
C SER A 38 38.84 26.71 7.78
N ILE A 39 38.42 25.54 8.25
CA ILE A 39 38.66 25.10 9.63
C ILE A 39 39.66 23.93 9.62
N SER A 40 40.77 24.14 10.31
CA SER A 40 41.88 23.21 10.50
C SER A 40 41.42 21.91 11.18
N ARG A 41 41.70 20.76 10.53
CA ARG A 41 41.40 19.40 11.05
C ARG A 41 42.44 18.98 12.11
N PRO A 42 42.04 18.52 13.30
CA PRO A 42 42.94 17.88 14.25
C PRO A 42 43.26 16.43 13.84
N SER A 43 44.43 15.95 14.28
CA SER A 43 44.92 14.59 14.03
C SER A 43 43.99 13.51 14.63
N LEU A 44 43.68 12.49 13.81
CA LEU A 44 42.67 11.46 14.00
C LEU A 44 43.01 10.37 15.05
N HIS A 45 44.09 10.49 15.81
CA HIS A 45 44.58 9.40 16.67
C HIS A 45 44.17 9.48 18.15
N GLN A 46 43.35 10.44 18.59
CA GLN A 46 43.11 10.65 20.04
C GLN A 46 41.64 10.70 20.50
N ILE A 47 40.67 10.16 19.76
CA ILE A 47 39.25 10.22 20.16
C ILE A 47 38.55 8.86 20.00
N PHE A 48 38.84 7.88 20.85
CA PHE A 48 38.01 6.67 20.92
C PHE A 48 37.94 6.11 22.34
N ASP A 49 36.97 6.58 23.11
CA ASP A 49 36.30 5.80 24.16
C ASP A 49 34.90 6.40 24.42
N GLY A 50 33.93 5.93 23.63
CA GLY A 50 32.51 6.30 23.75
C GLY A 50 31.72 6.08 22.45
N PRO A 51 30.44 5.71 22.51
CA PRO A 51 29.60 5.48 21.32
C PRO A 51 29.22 6.77 20.56
N GLY A 52 29.34 7.95 21.18
CA GLY A 52 28.92 9.24 20.60
C GLY A 52 29.86 9.82 19.52
N PRO A 53 31.19 9.90 19.74
CA PRO A 53 32.11 10.55 18.80
C PRO A 53 32.21 9.86 17.43
N ARG A 54 32.09 8.53 17.40
CA ARG A 54 32.26 7.72 16.17
C ARG A 54 31.12 7.92 15.17
N ALA A 55 29.87 7.87 15.63
CA ALA A 55 28.71 8.09 14.76
C ALA A 55 28.70 9.51 14.16
N VAL A 56 29.23 10.50 14.90
CA VAL A 56 29.41 11.88 14.41
C VAL A 56 30.48 11.96 13.33
N ILE A 57 31.60 11.23 13.46
CA ILE A 57 32.65 11.18 12.44
C ILE A 57 32.11 10.50 11.17
N ILE A 58 31.42 9.36 11.31
CA ILE A 58 30.86 8.62 10.16
C ILE A 58 29.87 9.50 9.39
N LYS A 59 29.01 10.28 10.08
CA LYS A 59 28.08 11.20 9.42
C LYS A 59 28.75 12.40 8.71
N LYS A 60 30.03 12.65 8.97
CA LYS A 60 30.82 13.73 8.37
C LYS A 60 31.67 13.26 7.19
N LEU A 61 31.63 11.97 6.82
CA LEU A 61 32.31 11.48 5.62
C LEU A 61 31.44 11.77 4.39
N ASP A 62 32.07 12.11 3.26
CA ASP A 62 31.34 12.66 2.11
C ASP A 62 30.68 11.55 1.27
N SER A 63 31.11 10.30 1.44
CA SER A 63 30.56 9.16 0.70
C SER A 63 30.61 7.83 1.47
N LEU A 64 29.83 6.85 0.98
CA LEU A 64 29.88 5.47 1.46
C LEU A 64 31.26 4.84 1.22
N GLU A 65 31.95 5.19 0.12
CA GLU A 65 33.30 4.68 -0.19
C GLU A 65 34.31 5.13 0.88
N GLU A 66 34.28 6.42 1.26
CA GLU A 66 35.13 6.95 2.32
C GLU A 66 34.84 6.31 3.67
N ALA A 67 33.57 6.06 3.98
CA ALA A 67 33.15 5.37 5.19
C ALA A 67 33.65 3.92 5.24
N ILE A 68 33.55 3.18 4.13
CA ILE A 68 34.09 1.82 4.00
C ILE A 68 35.61 1.82 4.18
N LYS A 69 36.32 2.75 3.53
CA LYS A 69 37.78 2.90 3.63
C LYS A 69 38.20 3.18 5.07
N PHE A 70 37.53 4.14 5.72
CA PHE A 70 37.75 4.49 7.12
C PHE A 70 37.59 3.28 8.05
N ALA A 71 36.48 2.54 7.96
CA ALA A 71 36.26 1.35 8.78
C ALA A 71 37.24 0.21 8.50
N SER A 72 37.82 0.17 7.29
CA SER A 72 38.79 -0.85 6.90
C SER A 72 40.22 -0.55 7.36
N THR A 73 40.57 0.73 7.58
CA THR A 73 41.94 1.15 7.92
C THR A 73 42.15 1.53 9.39
N SER A 74 41.10 1.84 10.13
CA SER A 74 41.24 2.70 11.33
C SER A 74 40.86 2.06 12.67
N LEU A 75 40.56 0.76 12.77
CA LEU A 75 40.03 0.17 14.01
C LEU A 75 40.73 -1.14 14.44
N PRO A 76 41.14 -1.26 15.72
CA PRO A 76 41.48 -2.54 16.35
C PRO A 76 40.22 -3.42 16.59
N ASP A 77 40.43 -4.74 16.68
CA ASP A 77 39.40 -5.80 16.61
C ASP A 77 38.16 -5.64 17.50
N ALA A 78 38.26 -5.03 18.68
CA ALA A 78 37.21 -5.06 19.70
C ALA A 78 35.95 -4.23 19.39
N ASN A 79 35.95 -3.39 18.35
CA ASN A 79 34.86 -2.44 18.08
C ASN A 79 34.45 -2.38 16.61
N ILE A 80 34.77 -3.42 15.83
CA ILE A 80 34.60 -3.36 14.38
C ILE A 80 33.11 -3.44 14.00
N PHE A 81 32.31 -4.33 14.61
CA PHE A 81 30.90 -4.49 14.22
C PHE A 81 30.06 -3.22 14.36
N SER A 82 30.15 -2.51 15.49
CA SER A 82 29.39 -1.28 15.73
C SER A 82 29.72 -0.19 14.71
N CYS A 83 30.98 -0.07 14.28
CA CYS A 83 31.37 0.86 13.23
C CYS A 83 30.71 0.53 11.89
N TRP A 84 30.69 -0.74 11.49
CA TRP A 84 30.05 -1.15 10.25
C TRP A 84 28.51 -1.00 10.32
N ASP A 85 27.90 -1.20 11.49
CA ASP A 85 26.47 -0.95 11.66
C ASP A 85 26.13 0.55 11.64
N ASP A 86 27.00 1.41 12.18
CA ASP A 86 26.86 2.87 12.05
C ASP A 86 26.94 3.32 10.58
N ILE A 87 27.87 2.76 9.81
CA ILE A 87 27.97 3.01 8.36
C ILE A 87 26.67 2.57 7.66
N ARG A 88 26.17 1.37 7.97
CA ARG A 88 24.88 0.90 7.44
C ARG A 88 23.77 1.88 7.78
N ARG A 89 23.64 2.31 9.04
CA ARG A 89 22.57 3.24 9.46
C ARG A 89 22.66 4.60 8.78
N ALA A 90 23.87 5.12 8.58
CA ALA A 90 24.10 6.44 7.98
C ALA A 90 23.89 6.45 6.46
N TYR A 91 24.46 5.47 5.74
CA TYR A 91 24.52 5.48 4.28
C TYR A 91 23.56 4.51 3.59
N LEU A 92 23.12 3.47 4.31
CA LEU A 92 22.27 2.40 3.78
C LEU A 92 21.10 2.09 4.73
N PRO A 93 20.29 3.08 5.16
CA PRO A 93 19.21 2.88 6.13
C PRO A 93 18.19 1.83 5.66
N GLY A 94 18.08 1.63 4.35
CA GLY A 94 17.28 0.61 3.70
C GLY A 94 17.78 -0.83 3.80
N LEU A 95 19.05 -1.06 4.16
CA LEU A 95 19.63 -2.39 4.28
C LEU A 95 19.11 -3.06 5.56
N ARG A 96 18.14 -3.96 5.40
CA ARG A 96 17.46 -4.64 6.51
C ARG A 96 18.32 -5.76 7.08
N THR A 97 18.58 -5.68 8.37
CA THR A 97 19.49 -6.57 9.12
C THR A 97 19.00 -8.02 9.17
N GLN A 98 17.69 -8.24 9.16
CA GLN A 98 17.07 -9.58 9.17
C GLN A 98 17.45 -10.48 8.00
N TYR A 99 17.97 -9.91 6.90
CA TYR A 99 18.40 -10.67 5.73
C TYR A 99 19.92 -10.90 5.69
N ILE A 100 20.69 -10.14 6.48
CA ILE A 100 22.14 -10.30 6.55
C ILE A 100 22.42 -11.59 7.31
N LYS A 101 23.16 -12.50 6.68
CA LYS A 101 23.48 -13.81 7.24
C LYS A 101 24.12 -13.61 8.61
N GLY A 102 23.55 -14.21 9.66
CA GLY A 102 24.12 -14.18 11.02
C GLY A 102 24.31 -12.79 11.63
N TYR A 103 23.54 -11.77 11.22
CA TYR A 103 23.68 -10.39 11.71
C TYR A 103 23.81 -10.31 13.24
N GLY A 104 24.95 -9.79 13.69
CA GLY A 104 25.34 -9.68 15.09
C GLY A 104 26.86 -9.62 15.20
N GLU A 105 27.38 -9.28 16.38
CA GLU A 105 28.82 -9.05 16.61
C GLU A 105 29.71 -10.23 16.18
N LYS A 106 29.17 -11.46 16.22
CA LYS A 106 29.85 -12.69 15.82
C LYS A 106 29.99 -12.88 14.30
N ASN A 107 29.30 -12.08 13.49
CA ASN A 107 29.38 -12.19 12.02
C ASN A 107 29.54 -10.82 11.35
N LEU A 108 30.65 -10.17 11.68
CA LEU A 108 31.11 -8.96 11.03
C LEU A 108 31.22 -9.09 9.50
N GLU A 109 31.72 -10.23 9.02
CA GLU A 109 31.96 -10.44 7.59
C GLU A 109 30.66 -10.43 6.77
N GLY A 110 29.55 -10.97 7.32
CA GLY A 110 28.24 -10.86 6.68
C GLY A 110 27.76 -9.41 6.52
N LEU A 111 27.98 -8.57 7.53
CA LEU A 111 27.63 -7.15 7.47
C LEU A 111 28.52 -6.37 6.50
N LYS A 112 29.84 -6.63 6.50
CA LYS A 112 30.79 -6.05 5.54
C LYS A 112 30.40 -6.41 4.11
N ALA A 113 30.18 -7.69 3.84
CA ALA A 113 29.79 -8.18 2.52
C ALA A 113 28.48 -7.52 2.05
N ALA A 114 27.49 -7.35 2.92
CA ALA A 114 26.23 -6.71 2.57
C ALA A 114 26.38 -5.22 2.23
N ILE A 115 27.19 -4.48 3.00
CA ILE A 115 27.48 -3.06 2.75
C ILE A 115 28.27 -2.88 1.45
N GLN A 116 29.30 -3.69 1.23
CA GLN A 116 30.11 -3.66 0.01
C GLN A 116 29.28 -4.05 -1.22
N LEU A 117 28.38 -5.03 -1.09
CA LEU A 117 27.48 -5.42 -2.17
C LEU A 117 26.48 -4.32 -2.53
N ALA A 118 25.95 -3.60 -1.53
CA ALA A 118 25.08 -2.45 -1.77
C ALA A 118 25.81 -1.33 -2.51
N HIS A 119 27.06 -1.03 -2.11
CA HIS A 119 27.91 -0.04 -2.78
C HIS A 119 28.24 -0.46 -4.22
N HIS A 120 28.75 -1.68 -4.40
CA HIS A 120 29.07 -2.24 -5.72
C HIS A 120 27.84 -2.26 -6.64
N GLY A 121 26.68 -2.57 -6.06
CA GLY A 121 25.40 -2.52 -6.73
C GLY A 121 25.07 -1.13 -7.26
N GLN A 122 25.26 -0.07 -6.47
CA GLN A 122 24.98 1.31 -6.89
C GLN A 122 25.83 1.72 -8.10
N ASP A 123 27.11 1.37 -8.11
CA ASP A 123 28.05 1.80 -9.16
C ASP A 123 27.90 1.00 -10.46
N GLN A 124 27.65 -0.31 -10.36
CA GLN A 124 27.61 -1.21 -11.51
C GLN A 124 26.19 -1.42 -12.08
N PHE A 125 25.14 -0.94 -11.41
CA PHE A 125 23.75 -1.19 -11.80
C PHE A 125 23.45 -0.83 -13.25
N ALA A 126 23.87 0.37 -13.67
CA ALA A 126 23.64 0.85 -15.03
C ALA A 126 24.36 -0.01 -16.08
N ASN A 127 25.53 -0.56 -15.72
CA ASN A 127 26.30 -1.45 -16.58
C ASN A 127 25.67 -2.84 -16.67
N TRP A 128 25.15 -3.36 -15.56
CA TRP A 128 24.44 -4.64 -15.52
C TRP A 128 23.14 -4.61 -16.33
N ILE A 129 22.38 -3.51 -16.30
CA ILE A 129 21.19 -3.32 -17.14
C ILE A 129 21.55 -3.34 -18.63
N LYS A 130 22.72 -2.82 -18.99
CA LYS A 130 23.20 -2.77 -20.38
C LYS A 130 23.79 -4.11 -20.84
N ASN A 131 24.37 -4.90 -19.94
CA ASN A 131 25.00 -6.19 -20.21
C ASN A 131 24.53 -7.29 -19.25
N PRO A 132 23.29 -7.79 -19.43
CA PRO A 132 22.72 -8.84 -18.58
C PRO A 132 23.59 -10.10 -18.48
N GLU A 133 24.31 -10.49 -19.55
CA GLU A 133 25.19 -11.66 -19.52
C GLU A 133 26.36 -11.52 -18.55
N LYS A 134 26.90 -10.31 -18.37
CA LYS A 134 27.97 -10.06 -17.40
C LYS A 134 27.50 -10.28 -15.98
N LEU A 135 26.22 -10.02 -15.67
CA LEU A 135 25.65 -10.16 -14.33
C LEU A 135 25.70 -11.60 -13.80
N ILE A 136 25.50 -12.60 -14.67
CA ILE A 136 25.49 -14.02 -14.27
C ILE A 136 26.92 -14.57 -14.11
N HIS A 137 27.85 -14.03 -14.87
CA HIS A 137 29.25 -14.47 -14.90
C HIS A 137 30.16 -13.60 -14.02
N ASP A 138 29.60 -12.64 -13.29
CA ASP A 138 30.32 -11.82 -12.32
C ASP A 138 30.56 -12.62 -11.04
N ASN A 139 31.69 -13.32 -11.01
CA ASN A 139 32.09 -14.16 -9.89
C ASN A 139 32.24 -13.37 -8.58
N ASP A 140 32.61 -12.08 -8.65
CA ASP A 140 32.76 -11.22 -7.48
C ASP A 140 31.39 -10.90 -6.88
N LEU A 141 30.43 -10.49 -7.73
CA LEU A 141 29.05 -10.27 -7.33
C LEU A 141 28.44 -11.52 -6.68
N MET A 142 28.61 -12.68 -7.31
CA MET A 142 28.02 -13.94 -6.83
C MET A 142 28.70 -14.46 -5.55
N SER A 143 29.98 -14.16 -5.32
CA SER A 143 30.63 -14.43 -4.02
C SER A 143 30.05 -13.54 -2.94
N ARG A 144 29.97 -12.22 -3.19
CA ARG A 144 29.43 -11.24 -2.24
C ARG A 144 27.98 -11.54 -1.85
N ILE A 145 27.15 -11.97 -2.80
CA ILE A 145 25.75 -12.37 -2.54
C ILE A 145 25.68 -13.58 -1.59
N ARG A 146 26.57 -14.58 -1.74
CA ARG A 146 26.60 -15.78 -0.88
C ARG A 146 27.16 -15.51 0.51
N GLU A 147 28.07 -14.56 0.61
CA GLU A 147 28.67 -14.14 1.88
C GLU A 147 27.72 -13.23 2.68
N ALA A 148 27.05 -12.30 2.00
CA ALA A 148 26.18 -11.30 2.62
C ALA A 148 24.84 -11.86 3.11
N TYR A 149 24.24 -12.77 2.33
CA TYR A 149 22.86 -13.18 2.52
C TYR A 149 22.72 -14.67 2.85
N THR A 150 21.54 -15.04 3.37
CA THR A 150 21.20 -16.45 3.56
C THR A 150 21.17 -17.17 2.21
N GLU A 151 21.53 -18.45 2.21
CA GLU A 151 21.59 -19.28 0.99
C GLU A 151 20.28 -19.24 0.19
N GLN A 152 19.14 -19.27 0.89
CA GLN A 152 17.81 -19.16 0.32
C GLN A 152 17.60 -17.85 -0.46
N PHE A 153 18.10 -16.73 0.06
CA PHE A 153 17.98 -15.42 -0.58
C PHE A 153 18.96 -15.28 -1.75
N SER A 154 20.18 -15.79 -1.60
CA SER A 154 21.18 -15.84 -2.67
C SER A 154 20.67 -16.63 -3.88
N ASP A 155 19.97 -17.75 -3.64
CA ASP A 155 19.38 -18.57 -4.70
C ASP A 155 18.24 -17.86 -5.45
N VAL A 156 17.39 -17.09 -4.75
CA VAL A 156 16.34 -16.27 -5.38
C VAL A 156 16.94 -15.19 -6.27
N LEU A 157 17.92 -14.48 -5.74
CA LEU A 157 18.56 -13.39 -6.47
C LEU A 157 19.25 -13.94 -7.73
N ARG A 158 19.91 -15.10 -7.63
CA ARG A 158 20.47 -15.82 -8.78
C ARG A 158 19.40 -16.22 -9.79
N GLY A 159 18.32 -16.87 -9.36
CA GLY A 159 17.24 -17.31 -10.25
C GLY A 159 16.59 -16.13 -10.98
N TYR A 160 16.46 -14.99 -10.31
CA TYR A 160 15.97 -13.76 -10.91
C TYR A 160 16.92 -13.22 -11.98
N CYS A 161 18.22 -13.11 -11.66
CA CYS A 161 19.25 -12.72 -12.61
C CYS A 161 19.23 -13.61 -13.86
N GLN A 162 19.13 -14.94 -13.68
CA GLN A 162 19.03 -15.91 -14.78
C GLN A 162 17.80 -15.70 -15.66
N MET A 163 16.65 -15.37 -15.08
CA MET A 163 15.41 -15.12 -15.82
C MET A 163 15.51 -13.87 -16.72
N ILE A 164 16.14 -12.80 -16.24
CA ILE A 164 16.22 -11.52 -16.97
C ILE A 164 17.14 -11.59 -18.19
N THR A 165 18.13 -12.48 -18.18
CA THR A 165 19.05 -12.64 -19.31
C THR A 165 18.49 -13.49 -20.45
N GLY A 166 17.29 -14.07 -20.29
CA GLY A 166 16.64 -14.86 -21.33
C GLY A 166 17.29 -16.21 -21.61
N LYS A 167 18.20 -16.70 -20.76
CA LYS A 167 18.67 -18.09 -20.85
C LYS A 167 17.57 -19.03 -20.36
N GLU A 168 16.90 -19.68 -21.31
CA GLU A 168 15.75 -20.57 -21.14
C GLU A 168 16.06 -21.89 -20.40
N GLN A 169 16.57 -21.86 -19.17
CA GLN A 169 16.46 -23.03 -18.29
C GLN A 169 15.18 -22.92 -17.46
N LYS A 170 14.04 -22.91 -18.18
CA LYS A 170 12.67 -22.79 -17.62
C LYS A 170 12.35 -23.93 -16.63
N GLU A 171 13.01 -25.08 -16.73
CA GLU A 171 12.71 -26.24 -15.90
C GLU A 171 13.40 -26.21 -14.52
N GLU A 172 14.54 -25.55 -14.37
CA GLU A 172 15.26 -25.46 -13.09
C GLU A 172 14.92 -24.20 -12.27
N VAL A 173 14.69 -23.07 -12.96
CA VAL A 173 14.52 -21.76 -12.30
C VAL A 173 13.14 -21.59 -11.66
N PHE A 174 12.08 -22.10 -12.29
CA PHE A 174 10.71 -21.94 -11.78
C PHE A 174 10.42 -22.72 -10.49
N PRO A 175 10.87 -23.99 -10.33
CA PRO A 175 10.75 -24.71 -9.06
C PRO A 175 11.51 -24.03 -7.92
N MET A 176 12.69 -23.46 -8.18
CA MET A 176 13.44 -22.65 -7.19
C MET A 176 12.63 -21.42 -6.75
N PHE A 177 12.05 -20.67 -7.69
CA PHE A 177 11.23 -19.49 -7.38
C PHE A 177 9.97 -19.83 -6.58
N ALA A 178 9.29 -20.93 -6.94
CA ALA A 178 8.09 -21.39 -6.23
C ALA A 178 8.41 -21.86 -4.80
N LYS A 179 9.53 -22.56 -4.60
CA LYS A 179 9.97 -23.05 -3.29
C LYS A 179 10.35 -21.90 -2.34
N VAL A 180 10.93 -20.81 -2.86
CA VAL A 180 11.30 -19.66 -2.03
C VAL A 180 10.15 -18.64 -1.88
N GLY A 181 9.24 -18.56 -2.85
CA GLY A 181 7.99 -17.80 -2.74
C GLY A 181 7.16 -18.17 -1.50
N GLN A 182 7.27 -19.41 -1.03
CA GLN A 182 6.63 -19.92 0.19
C GLN A 182 7.21 -19.36 1.50
N ILE A 183 8.40 -18.73 1.46
CA ILE A 183 9.11 -18.19 2.63
C ILE A 183 8.80 -16.69 2.82
N PHE A 184 8.30 -16.01 1.79
CA PHE A 184 7.93 -14.59 1.87
C PHE A 184 6.52 -14.38 2.43
N SER A 185 6.23 -13.17 2.89
CA SER A 185 4.88 -12.81 3.35
C SER A 185 3.83 -13.07 2.27
N SER A 186 2.61 -13.40 2.68
CA SER A 186 1.49 -13.74 1.77
C SER A 186 1.23 -12.68 0.69
N LYS A 187 1.58 -11.42 0.95
CA LYS A 187 1.48 -10.32 -0.01
C LYS A 187 2.53 -10.42 -1.13
N VAL A 188 3.78 -10.72 -0.79
CA VAL A 188 4.88 -10.92 -1.76
C VAL A 188 4.67 -12.22 -2.52
N GLN A 189 4.21 -13.27 -1.84
CA GLN A 189 3.84 -14.53 -2.47
C GLN A 189 2.73 -14.34 -3.51
N LYS A 190 1.66 -13.59 -3.20
CA LYS A 190 0.62 -13.24 -4.18
C LYS A 190 1.15 -12.46 -5.38
N GLN A 191 2.14 -11.58 -5.18
CA GLN A 191 2.77 -10.82 -6.27
C GLN A 191 3.66 -11.70 -7.15
N ILE A 192 4.41 -12.63 -6.53
CA ILE A 192 5.22 -13.62 -7.23
C ILE A 192 4.32 -14.60 -7.99
N ASP A 193 3.25 -15.10 -7.38
CA ASP A 193 2.27 -16.00 -8.01
C ASP A 193 1.55 -15.30 -9.16
N TYR A 194 1.14 -14.05 -8.97
CA TYR A 194 0.60 -13.22 -10.03
C TYR A 194 1.60 -13.07 -11.17
N PHE A 195 2.87 -12.78 -10.87
CA PHE A 195 3.92 -12.66 -11.87
C PHE A 195 4.22 -13.98 -12.58
N ILE A 196 4.31 -15.12 -11.88
CA ILE A 196 4.53 -16.45 -12.47
C ILE A 196 3.35 -16.83 -13.36
N LYS A 197 2.11 -16.58 -12.91
CA LYS A 197 0.89 -16.81 -13.69
C LYS A 197 0.87 -15.93 -14.94
N TYR A 198 1.20 -14.66 -14.80
CA TYR A 198 1.29 -13.70 -15.90
C TYR A 198 2.43 -14.07 -16.85
N HIS A 199 3.60 -14.49 -16.37
CA HIS A 199 4.75 -14.84 -17.21
C HIS A 199 4.59 -16.21 -17.89
N LYS A 200 3.95 -17.20 -17.25
CA LYS A 200 3.54 -18.47 -17.90
C LYS A 200 2.50 -18.23 -18.99
N TYR A 201 1.56 -17.30 -18.75
CA TYR A 201 0.64 -16.82 -19.78
C TYR A 201 1.46 -16.19 -20.92
N TRP A 202 2.26 -15.17 -20.64
CA TRP A 202 3.04 -14.44 -21.66
C TRP A 202 4.06 -15.29 -22.42
N SER A 203 4.79 -16.20 -21.77
CA SER A 203 5.81 -17.05 -22.43
C SER A 203 5.22 -18.12 -23.34
N LYS A 204 3.96 -18.53 -23.11
CA LYS A 204 3.22 -19.41 -24.03
C LYS A 204 2.76 -18.68 -25.30
N TYR A 205 2.65 -17.35 -25.26
CA TYR A 205 2.13 -16.51 -26.35
C TYR A 205 3.20 -15.61 -27.03
N TRP A 206 4.49 -15.78 -26.70
CA TRP A 206 5.60 -14.96 -27.22
C TRP A 206 6.84 -15.80 -27.60
N ALA A 207 6.64 -17.02 -28.13
CA ALA A 207 7.55 -17.46 -29.20
C ALA A 207 7.50 -16.39 -30.31
N PRO A 208 8.57 -16.11 -31.07
CA PRO A 208 8.61 -14.96 -31.96
C PRO A 208 7.51 -15.06 -33.03
N ILE A 209 6.36 -14.45 -32.74
CA ILE A 209 5.33 -14.15 -33.72
C ILE A 209 6.00 -13.14 -34.62
N SER A 210 6.28 -13.54 -35.85
CA SER A 210 6.73 -12.65 -36.91
C SER A 210 5.60 -11.66 -37.19
N LEU A 211 5.56 -10.57 -36.42
CA LEU A 211 4.74 -9.39 -36.72
C LEU A 211 5.06 -8.97 -38.16
N GLY A 212 4.16 -9.28 -39.10
CA GLY A 212 4.30 -8.89 -40.50
C GLY A 212 3.89 -9.89 -41.58
N GLN A 213 3.56 -11.16 -41.27
CA GLN A 213 3.23 -12.13 -42.34
C GLN A 213 1.76 -12.11 -42.80
N ARG A 214 0.81 -11.77 -41.92
CA ARG A 214 -0.63 -11.71 -42.27
C ARG A 214 -1.06 -10.28 -42.57
N SER A 215 -1.86 -10.08 -43.61
CA SER A 215 -2.49 -8.80 -43.92
C SER A 215 -3.62 -8.50 -42.92
N LEU A 216 -4.01 -7.23 -42.78
CA LEU A 216 -5.11 -6.84 -41.88
C LEU A 216 -6.41 -7.59 -42.24
N ALA A 217 -6.72 -7.69 -43.53
CA ALA A 217 -7.90 -8.39 -44.04
C ALA A 217 -7.90 -9.89 -43.67
N GLN A 218 -6.74 -10.55 -43.75
CA GLN A 218 -6.60 -11.95 -43.35
C GLN A 218 -6.79 -12.14 -41.84
N LEU A 219 -6.29 -11.20 -41.04
CA LEU A 219 -6.47 -11.24 -39.60
C LEU A 219 -7.93 -11.00 -39.21
N GLU A 220 -8.62 -10.05 -39.86
CA GLU A 220 -10.03 -9.73 -39.63
C GLU A 220 -10.94 -10.92 -40.00
N GLU A 221 -10.68 -11.57 -41.14
CA GLU A 221 -11.37 -12.79 -41.58
C GLU A 221 -11.18 -13.94 -40.56
N LEU A 222 -9.95 -14.21 -40.15
CA LEU A 222 -9.63 -15.29 -39.20
C LEU A 222 -10.19 -15.04 -37.79
N ALA A 223 -10.13 -13.79 -37.31
CA ALA A 223 -10.67 -13.45 -36.00
C ALA A 223 -12.22 -13.46 -35.98
N GLY A 224 -12.86 -13.05 -37.08
CA GLY A 224 -14.31 -12.97 -37.20
C GLY A 224 -14.98 -14.32 -37.51
N GLU A 225 -14.55 -15.00 -38.57
CA GLU A 225 -15.22 -16.22 -39.06
C GLU A 225 -14.78 -17.49 -38.31
N HIS A 226 -13.53 -17.53 -37.84
CA HIS A 226 -12.95 -18.73 -37.24
C HIS A 226 -12.73 -18.65 -35.73
N ASN A 227 -13.05 -17.50 -35.11
CA ASN A 227 -12.83 -17.27 -33.67
C ASN A 227 -11.37 -17.54 -33.27
N ASP A 228 -10.44 -17.28 -34.19
CA ASP A 228 -9.01 -17.55 -34.01
C ASP A 228 -8.42 -16.58 -32.97
N LYS A 229 -8.14 -17.12 -31.78
CA LYS A 229 -7.61 -16.36 -30.65
C LYS A 229 -6.21 -15.79 -30.92
N GLU A 230 -5.44 -16.40 -31.81
CA GLU A 230 -4.11 -15.94 -32.19
C GLU A 230 -4.19 -14.76 -33.16
N ALA A 231 -5.07 -14.86 -34.16
CA ALA A 231 -5.40 -13.73 -35.04
C ALA A 231 -5.98 -12.54 -34.26
N GLN A 232 -6.86 -12.81 -33.28
CA GLN A 232 -7.43 -11.78 -32.42
C GLN A 232 -6.38 -11.16 -31.48
N CYS A 233 -5.40 -11.95 -31.01
CA CYS A 233 -4.28 -11.42 -30.23
C CYS A 233 -3.34 -10.55 -31.08
N GLU A 234 -3.03 -10.96 -32.32
CA GLU A 234 -2.21 -10.19 -33.25
C GLU A 234 -2.90 -8.88 -33.67
N LEU A 235 -4.22 -8.91 -33.93
CA LEU A 235 -5.02 -7.70 -34.17
C LEU A 235 -5.02 -6.77 -32.97
N ASN A 236 -5.22 -7.30 -31.76
CA ASN A 236 -5.16 -6.49 -30.54
C ASN A 236 -3.75 -5.88 -30.32
N LEU A 237 -2.69 -6.56 -30.75
CA LEU A 237 -1.32 -6.04 -30.67
C LEU A 237 -1.07 -4.95 -31.72
N ARG A 238 -1.43 -5.18 -32.99
CA ARG A 238 -1.32 -4.17 -34.05
C ARG A 238 -2.19 -2.96 -33.80
N ALA A 239 -3.38 -3.17 -33.24
CA ALA A 239 -4.29 -2.11 -32.87
C ALA A 239 -3.75 -1.20 -31.76
N ARG A 240 -2.80 -1.68 -30.96
CA ARG A 240 -2.10 -0.89 -29.95
C ARG A 240 -0.87 -0.16 -30.49
N THR A 241 -0.43 -0.45 -31.71
CA THR A 241 0.86 0.04 -32.23
C THR A 241 0.77 0.81 -33.54
N GLU A 242 -0.35 0.73 -34.28
CA GLU A 242 -0.51 1.42 -35.56
C GLU A 242 -1.76 2.31 -35.57
N ASP A 243 -1.55 3.59 -35.88
CA ASP A 243 -2.49 4.69 -35.60
C ASP A 243 -3.85 4.57 -36.34
N LYS A 244 -3.83 4.34 -37.66
CA LYS A 244 -5.07 4.20 -38.46
C LYS A 244 -5.65 2.78 -38.44
N THR A 245 -4.79 1.78 -38.41
CA THR A 245 -5.17 0.36 -38.44
C THR A 245 -5.81 -0.06 -37.12
N GLY A 246 -5.34 0.47 -35.98
CA GLY A 246 -5.95 0.19 -34.69
C GLY A 246 -7.33 0.81 -34.48
N ARG A 247 -7.52 2.05 -34.94
CA ARG A 247 -8.84 2.69 -34.94
C ARG A 247 -9.85 1.92 -35.78
N ASN A 248 -9.50 1.60 -37.03
CA ASN A 248 -10.41 0.88 -37.93
C ASN A 248 -10.85 -0.47 -37.35
N TYR A 249 -9.91 -1.20 -36.72
CA TYR A 249 -10.20 -2.46 -36.06
C TYR A 249 -11.18 -2.31 -34.89
N LEU A 250 -10.96 -1.32 -34.01
CA LEU A 250 -11.88 -1.04 -32.91
C LEU A 250 -13.27 -0.62 -33.42
N GLU A 251 -13.32 0.24 -34.44
CA GLU A 251 -14.57 0.65 -35.09
C GLU A 251 -15.33 -0.54 -35.72
N ALA A 252 -14.63 -1.51 -36.30
CA ALA A 252 -15.24 -2.73 -36.82
C ALA A 252 -15.87 -3.57 -35.70
N ARG A 253 -15.18 -3.75 -34.57
CA ARG A 253 -15.72 -4.47 -33.40
C ARG A 253 -16.91 -3.75 -32.77
N ILE A 254 -16.87 -2.42 -32.69
CA ILE A 254 -17.99 -1.61 -32.18
C ILE A 254 -19.26 -1.83 -33.02
N LYS A 255 -19.14 -1.94 -34.35
CA LYS A 255 -20.27 -2.25 -35.24
C LYS A 255 -20.90 -3.61 -34.95
N LEU A 256 -20.13 -4.54 -34.38
CA LEU A 256 -20.60 -5.85 -33.92
C LEU A 256 -21.16 -5.83 -32.48
N GLY A 257 -21.25 -4.65 -31.85
CA GLY A 257 -21.79 -4.47 -30.50
C GLY A 257 -20.77 -4.66 -29.37
N ASP A 258 -19.47 -4.67 -29.69
CA ASP A 258 -18.40 -4.90 -28.71
C ASP A 258 -18.16 -3.68 -27.80
N GLN A 259 -18.61 -3.79 -26.55
CA GLN A 259 -18.49 -2.73 -25.54
C GLN A 259 -17.04 -2.53 -25.04
N ASP A 260 -16.21 -3.57 -25.06
CA ASP A 260 -14.79 -3.46 -24.68
C ASP A 260 -14.02 -2.67 -25.75
N ALA A 261 -14.29 -2.95 -27.03
CA ALA A 261 -13.76 -2.15 -28.13
C ALA A 261 -14.22 -0.68 -28.05
N GLN A 262 -15.48 -0.43 -27.67
CA GLN A 262 -16.00 0.91 -27.45
C GLN A 262 -15.24 1.64 -26.34
N SER A 263 -15.04 0.99 -25.20
CA SER A 263 -14.30 1.59 -24.08
C SER A 263 -12.84 1.87 -24.44
N GLN A 264 -12.19 0.93 -25.15
CA GLN A 264 -10.82 1.14 -25.64
C GLN A 264 -10.72 2.33 -26.60
N LEU A 265 -11.69 2.49 -27.51
CA LEU A 265 -11.70 3.61 -28.44
C LEU A 265 -12.00 4.95 -27.72
N ASN A 266 -12.87 4.94 -26.70
CA ASN A 266 -13.10 6.10 -25.84
C ASN A 266 -11.79 6.53 -25.12
N GLN A 267 -11.07 5.58 -24.54
CA GLN A 267 -9.78 5.85 -23.88
C GLN A 267 -8.73 6.37 -24.86
N ALA A 268 -8.62 5.78 -26.05
CA ALA A 268 -7.73 6.25 -27.10
C ALA A 268 -8.06 7.68 -27.52
N ALA A 269 -9.35 8.00 -27.69
CA ALA A 269 -9.81 9.36 -27.97
C ALA A 269 -9.43 10.34 -26.87
N GLY A 270 -9.60 9.97 -25.59
CA GLY A 270 -9.23 10.81 -24.44
C GLY A 270 -7.72 11.00 -24.25
N ASN A 271 -6.91 10.07 -24.75
CA ASN A 271 -5.45 10.13 -24.70
C ASN A 271 -4.81 10.67 -25.98
N CYS A 272 -5.61 11.05 -26.98
CA CYS A 272 -5.14 11.51 -28.29
C CYS A 272 -4.24 10.45 -28.98
N GLU A 273 -4.70 9.20 -28.94
CA GLU A 273 -4.08 8.04 -29.60
C GLU A 273 -4.93 7.62 -30.82
N LEU A 274 -4.44 6.71 -31.66
CA LEU A 274 -5.18 6.15 -32.79
C LEU A 274 -5.75 7.20 -33.77
N GLY A 275 -4.93 8.22 -34.04
CA GLY A 275 -5.24 9.31 -34.97
C GLY A 275 -6.18 10.37 -34.39
N PHE A 276 -6.48 10.33 -33.09
CA PHE A 276 -7.17 11.43 -32.42
C PHE A 276 -6.18 12.53 -32.01
N ASP A 277 -6.56 13.76 -32.28
CA ASP A 277 -6.05 14.96 -31.61
C ASP A 277 -7.08 15.47 -30.59
N ASP A 278 -6.74 16.51 -29.81
CA ASP A 278 -7.63 17.06 -28.79
C ASP A 278 -9.03 17.39 -29.33
N LYS A 279 -9.11 17.96 -30.53
CA LYS A 279 -10.36 18.41 -31.13
C LYS A 279 -11.19 17.21 -31.61
N THR A 280 -10.58 16.30 -32.34
CA THR A 280 -11.24 15.12 -32.91
C THR A 280 -11.60 14.11 -31.83
N GLY A 281 -10.75 13.92 -30.82
CA GLY A 281 -11.00 13.09 -29.64
C GLY A 281 -12.18 13.61 -28.82
N ARG A 282 -12.20 14.93 -28.54
CA ARG A 282 -13.34 15.57 -27.86
C ARG A 282 -14.63 15.45 -28.64
N ASN A 283 -14.62 15.78 -29.94
CA ASN A 283 -15.81 15.70 -30.78
C ASN A 283 -16.37 14.27 -30.83
N TYR A 284 -15.48 13.27 -30.91
CA TYR A 284 -15.88 11.87 -30.87
C TYR A 284 -16.55 11.53 -29.54
N LEU A 285 -15.92 11.86 -28.40
CA LEU A 285 -16.48 11.55 -27.08
C LEU A 285 -17.80 12.30 -26.81
N GLU A 286 -17.90 13.58 -27.19
CA GLU A 286 -19.14 14.35 -27.06
C GLU A 286 -20.28 13.76 -27.92
N ALA A 287 -19.98 13.20 -29.10
CA ALA A 287 -20.96 12.49 -29.90
C ALA A 287 -21.43 11.19 -29.21
N ARG A 288 -20.53 10.48 -28.53
CA ARG A 288 -20.86 9.28 -27.75
C ARG A 288 -21.71 9.60 -26.51
N ILE A 289 -21.37 10.67 -25.79
CA ILE A 289 -22.13 11.16 -24.63
C ILE A 289 -23.59 11.46 -25.03
N LYS A 290 -23.81 12.08 -26.20
CA LYS A 290 -25.17 12.34 -26.74
C LYS A 290 -25.98 11.07 -26.99
N LEU A 291 -25.32 9.93 -27.17
CA LEU A 291 -25.94 8.60 -27.30
C LEU A 291 -26.13 7.89 -25.94
N GLY A 292 -25.80 8.55 -24.82
CA GLY A 292 -25.90 7.99 -23.47
C GLY A 292 -24.70 7.15 -23.04
N ASP A 293 -23.55 7.27 -23.72
CA ASP A 293 -22.34 6.53 -23.38
C ASP A 293 -21.68 7.10 -22.10
N GLN A 294 -21.97 6.45 -20.98
CA GLN A 294 -21.42 6.83 -19.66
C GLN A 294 -19.89 6.66 -19.57
N ASP A 295 -19.31 5.74 -20.35
CA ASP A 295 -17.86 5.57 -20.36
C ASP A 295 -17.18 6.76 -21.04
N ALA A 296 -17.74 7.21 -22.16
CA ALA A 296 -17.28 8.44 -22.81
C ALA A 296 -17.42 9.65 -21.87
N GLN A 297 -18.51 9.76 -21.10
CA GLN A 297 -18.69 10.83 -20.11
C GLN A 297 -17.57 10.85 -19.07
N ARG A 298 -17.25 9.69 -18.47
CA ARG A 298 -16.13 9.57 -17.51
C ARG A 298 -14.80 9.98 -18.13
N VAL A 299 -14.54 9.58 -19.38
CA VAL A 299 -13.31 9.96 -20.09
C VAL A 299 -13.22 11.49 -20.27
N VAL A 300 -14.30 12.15 -20.66
CA VAL A 300 -14.30 13.63 -20.81
C VAL A 300 -14.17 14.33 -19.46
N ASN A 301 -14.81 13.82 -18.40
CA ASN A 301 -14.65 14.35 -17.05
C ASN A 301 -13.17 14.29 -16.60
N HIS A 302 -12.49 13.16 -16.80
CA HIS A 302 -11.06 13.04 -16.50
C HIS A 302 -10.19 13.92 -17.39
N ALA A 303 -10.54 14.10 -18.67
CA ALA A 303 -9.84 15.03 -19.55
C ALA A 303 -9.99 16.48 -19.06
N ALA A 304 -11.17 16.87 -18.58
CA ALA A 304 -11.42 18.17 -17.97
C ALA A 304 -10.60 18.39 -16.69
N GLU A 305 -10.47 17.37 -15.83
CA GLU A 305 -9.62 17.42 -14.63
C GLU A 305 -8.13 17.59 -14.98
N SER A 306 -7.67 16.84 -15.98
CA SER A 306 -6.25 16.76 -16.34
C SER A 306 -5.78 17.80 -17.37
N GLY A 307 -6.69 18.63 -17.88
CA GLY A 307 -6.37 19.64 -18.89
C GLY A 307 -6.03 19.04 -20.27
N LYS A 308 -6.63 17.92 -20.62
CA LYS A 308 -6.53 17.28 -21.96
C LYS A 308 -7.70 17.70 -22.85
N LEU A 309 -7.70 17.30 -24.12
CA LEU A 309 -8.83 17.55 -25.04
C LEU A 309 -9.17 19.06 -25.17
N GLY A 310 -8.14 19.91 -25.12
CA GLY A 310 -8.28 21.36 -25.16
C GLY A 310 -8.87 22.00 -23.90
N PHE A 311 -9.00 21.26 -22.79
CA PHE A 311 -9.35 21.86 -21.50
C PHE A 311 -8.16 22.58 -20.88
N ASN A 312 -8.44 23.72 -20.26
CA ASN A 312 -7.54 24.38 -19.31
C ASN A 312 -8.22 24.36 -17.93
N GLN A 313 -7.58 24.95 -16.91
CA GLN A 313 -8.15 24.93 -15.55
C GLN A 313 -9.56 25.55 -15.49
N GLU A 314 -9.77 26.69 -16.14
CA GLU A 314 -11.04 27.41 -16.13
C GLU A 314 -12.13 26.65 -16.91
N SER A 315 -11.82 26.22 -18.14
CA SER A 315 -12.77 25.51 -18.98
C SER A 315 -13.08 24.11 -18.47
N GLY A 316 -12.09 23.44 -17.85
CA GLY A 316 -12.26 22.15 -17.18
C GLY A 316 -13.17 22.28 -15.95
N LEU A 317 -12.92 23.27 -15.09
CA LEU A 317 -13.78 23.57 -13.94
C LEU A 317 -15.21 23.90 -14.38
N GLY A 318 -15.37 24.78 -15.39
CA GLY A 318 -16.68 25.17 -15.91
C GLY A 318 -17.45 23.99 -16.49
N TYR A 319 -16.76 23.11 -17.21
CA TYR A 319 -17.35 21.88 -17.74
C TYR A 319 -17.83 20.95 -16.62
N LEU A 320 -16.97 20.64 -15.65
CA LEU A 320 -17.32 19.73 -14.55
C LEU A 320 -18.47 20.28 -13.70
N LYS A 321 -18.50 21.60 -13.41
CA LYS A 321 -19.63 22.24 -12.72
C LYS A 321 -20.94 22.09 -13.47
N SER A 322 -20.90 22.25 -14.79
CA SER A 322 -22.07 22.04 -15.66
C SER A 322 -22.57 20.60 -15.57
N GLN A 323 -21.67 19.61 -15.69
CA GLN A 323 -22.04 18.19 -15.60
C GLN A 323 -22.58 17.80 -14.23
N ALA A 324 -21.94 18.27 -13.16
CA ALA A 324 -22.43 18.04 -11.79
C ALA A 324 -23.83 18.63 -11.57
N THR A 325 -24.12 19.81 -12.14
CA THR A 325 -25.45 20.43 -12.10
C THR A 325 -26.51 19.58 -12.82
N LEU A 326 -26.09 18.84 -13.86
CA LEU A 326 -26.94 17.88 -14.58
C LEU A 326 -27.08 16.53 -13.84
N GLY A 327 -26.49 16.39 -12.65
CA GLY A 327 -26.55 15.18 -11.83
C GLY A 327 -25.46 14.16 -12.13
N ASP A 328 -24.40 14.53 -12.87
CA ASP A 328 -23.25 13.65 -13.06
C ASP A 328 -22.46 13.50 -11.75
N GLN A 329 -22.61 12.34 -11.12
CA GLN A 329 -21.94 11.99 -9.86
C GLN A 329 -20.41 11.86 -10.01
N ASP A 330 -19.92 11.47 -11.18
CA ASP A 330 -18.48 11.35 -11.44
C ASP A 330 -17.85 12.74 -11.52
N ALA A 331 -18.50 13.66 -12.24
CA ALA A 331 -18.08 15.06 -12.29
C ALA A 331 -18.10 15.71 -10.89
N GLN A 332 -19.13 15.44 -10.09
CA GLN A 332 -19.24 15.95 -8.72
C GLN A 332 -18.11 15.43 -7.82
N LYS A 333 -17.78 14.14 -7.88
CA LYS A 333 -16.63 13.56 -7.15
C LYS A 333 -15.30 14.20 -7.57
N ILE A 334 -15.10 14.43 -8.86
CA ILE A 334 -13.89 15.09 -9.36
C ILE A 334 -13.81 16.52 -8.84
N LEU A 335 -14.92 17.27 -8.82
CA LEU A 335 -14.95 18.63 -8.24
C LEU A 335 -14.60 18.63 -6.75
N ASN A 336 -15.16 17.70 -5.97
CA ASN A 336 -14.85 17.56 -4.55
C ASN A 336 -13.36 17.26 -4.33
N GLN A 337 -12.79 16.34 -5.10
CA GLN A 337 -11.35 16.03 -5.04
C GLN A 337 -10.47 17.20 -5.50
N ALA A 338 -10.90 17.94 -6.52
CA ALA A 338 -10.18 19.13 -6.98
C ALA A 338 -10.19 20.22 -5.92
N ALA A 339 -11.32 20.44 -5.25
CA ALA A 339 -11.46 21.37 -4.14
C ALA A 339 -10.57 20.98 -2.95
N ASP A 340 -10.51 19.68 -2.60
CA ASP A 340 -9.65 19.20 -1.51
C ASP A 340 -8.15 19.36 -1.81
N ASN A 341 -7.77 19.14 -3.07
CA ASN A 341 -6.36 19.14 -3.48
C ASN A 341 -5.87 20.50 -4.04
N GLY A 342 -6.72 21.52 -4.07
CA GLY A 342 -6.39 22.83 -4.66
C GLY A 342 -6.08 22.76 -6.16
N LYS A 343 -6.83 21.94 -6.92
CA LYS A 343 -6.71 21.81 -8.38
C LYS A 343 -7.81 22.59 -9.10
N LEU A 344 -7.72 22.71 -10.42
CA LEU A 344 -8.73 23.37 -11.26
C LEU A 344 -9.07 24.81 -10.82
N GLY A 345 -8.07 25.53 -10.28
CA GLY A 345 -8.24 26.90 -9.80
C GLY A 345 -8.83 27.03 -8.39
N PHE A 346 -9.08 25.91 -7.68
CA PHE A 346 -9.41 25.98 -6.26
C PHE A 346 -8.19 26.41 -5.44
N THR A 347 -8.38 27.41 -4.58
CA THR A 347 -7.46 27.70 -3.47
C THR A 347 -7.91 26.89 -2.26
N GLN A 348 -7.11 26.88 -1.19
CA GLN A 348 -7.53 26.25 0.05
C GLN A 348 -8.86 26.83 0.58
N GLU A 349 -9.01 28.15 0.52
CA GLU A 349 -10.23 28.86 0.94
C GLU A 349 -11.42 28.53 0.05
N SER A 350 -11.27 28.69 -1.27
CA SER A 350 -12.40 28.45 -2.19
C SER A 350 -12.77 26.97 -2.30
N GLY A 351 -11.80 26.07 -2.14
CA GLY A 351 -12.03 24.62 -2.07
C GLY A 351 -12.78 24.23 -0.79
N PHE A 352 -12.39 24.81 0.35
CA PHE A 352 -13.10 24.62 1.62
C PHE A 352 -14.55 25.11 1.54
N ASP A 353 -14.76 26.32 1.04
CA ASP A 353 -16.10 26.90 0.88
C ASP A 353 -16.98 26.08 -0.07
N TYR A 354 -16.39 25.62 -1.18
CA TYR A 354 -17.07 24.73 -2.11
C TYR A 354 -17.51 23.44 -1.42
N LEU A 355 -16.59 22.71 -0.77
CA LEU A 355 -16.93 21.47 -0.07
C LEU A 355 -17.98 21.70 1.03
N LYS A 356 -17.89 22.82 1.76
CA LYS A 356 -18.87 23.17 2.80
C LYS A 356 -20.25 23.43 2.21
N SER A 357 -20.32 24.05 1.04
CA SER A 357 -21.57 24.23 0.31
C SER A 357 -22.18 22.90 -0.12
N GLN A 358 -21.37 21.97 -0.63
CA GLN A 358 -21.84 20.65 -1.08
C GLN A 358 -22.28 19.77 0.08
N ALA A 359 -21.54 19.76 1.18
CA ALA A 359 -21.90 18.99 2.37
C ALA A 359 -23.24 19.45 2.98
N LYS A 360 -23.53 20.76 2.93
CA LYS A 360 -24.84 21.31 3.33
C LYS A 360 -25.99 20.87 2.42
N LEU A 361 -25.69 20.54 1.17
CA LEU A 361 -26.66 19.97 0.22
C LEU A 361 -26.80 18.45 0.37
N GLY A 362 -26.10 17.84 1.32
CA GLY A 362 -26.13 16.39 1.56
C GLY A 362 -25.20 15.59 0.65
N ASP A 363 -24.21 16.22 0.00
CA ASP A 363 -23.18 15.49 -0.74
C ASP A 363 -22.31 14.69 0.26
N GLN A 364 -22.48 13.36 0.24
CA GLN A 364 -21.79 12.43 1.11
C GLN A 364 -20.28 12.41 0.90
N ASP A 365 -19.80 12.63 -0.32
CA ASP A 365 -18.37 12.66 -0.62
C ASP A 365 -17.73 13.93 -0.03
N ALA A 366 -18.41 15.07 -0.15
CA ALA A 366 -17.98 16.31 0.48
C ALA A 366 -18.01 16.22 2.02
N GLN A 367 -19.07 15.63 2.60
CA GLN A 367 -19.19 15.35 4.04
C GLN A 367 -18.03 14.49 4.56
N LYS A 368 -17.71 13.41 3.83
CA LYS A 368 -16.60 12.52 4.15
C LYS A 368 -15.26 13.25 4.12
N ILE A 369 -15.01 14.03 3.07
CA ILE A 369 -13.77 14.81 2.91
C ILE A 369 -13.63 15.79 4.08
N LEU A 370 -14.65 16.60 4.35
CA LEU A 370 -14.58 17.61 5.40
C LEU A 370 -14.46 16.99 6.79
N SER A 371 -15.18 15.91 7.09
CA SER A 371 -15.06 15.20 8.37
C SER A 371 -13.64 14.68 8.58
N TYR A 372 -13.04 14.11 7.54
CA TYR A 372 -11.64 13.68 7.59
C TYR A 372 -10.67 14.87 7.77
N LYS A 373 -10.88 15.99 7.07
CA LYS A 373 -10.00 17.17 7.24
C LYS A 373 -10.17 17.81 8.62
N ALA A 374 -11.38 17.85 9.16
CA ALA A 374 -11.65 18.33 10.52
C ALA A 374 -10.94 17.46 11.57
N GLN A 375 -11.02 16.13 11.45
CA GLN A 375 -10.34 15.19 12.35
C GLN A 375 -8.84 15.51 12.48
N TRP A 376 -8.19 15.90 11.38
CA TRP A 376 -6.75 16.19 11.35
C TRP A 376 -6.40 17.68 11.40
N CYS A 377 -7.36 18.57 11.68
CA CYS A 377 -7.17 20.03 11.67
C CYS A 377 -6.52 20.52 10.36
N LYS A 378 -7.03 20.08 9.22
CA LYS A 378 -6.55 20.43 7.88
C LYS A 378 -7.57 21.30 7.15
N LEU A 379 -7.16 21.84 6.00
CA LEU A 379 -8.05 22.60 5.12
C LEU A 379 -8.69 23.82 5.81
N GLY A 380 -7.94 24.48 6.71
CA GLY A 380 -8.37 25.68 7.42
C GLY A 380 -9.02 25.41 8.79
N PHE A 381 -9.18 24.15 9.18
CA PHE A 381 -9.62 23.81 10.53
C PHE A 381 -8.51 23.96 11.57
N ASP A 382 -8.83 24.65 12.66
CA ASP A 382 -8.15 24.50 13.95
C ASP A 382 -8.94 23.56 14.87
N GLN A 383 -8.47 23.32 16.09
CA GLN A 383 -9.14 22.38 17.00
C GLN A 383 -10.58 22.79 17.33
N THR A 384 -10.83 24.08 17.55
CA THR A 384 -12.13 24.63 17.94
C THR A 384 -13.12 24.56 16.80
N SER A 385 -12.72 25.00 15.61
CA SER A 385 -13.52 24.99 14.40
C SER A 385 -13.76 23.58 13.87
N ALA A 386 -12.76 22.68 13.95
CA ALA A 386 -12.93 21.26 13.63
C ALA A 386 -13.99 20.62 14.52
N ARG A 387 -13.89 20.84 15.84
CA ARG A 387 -14.85 20.31 16.80
C ARG A 387 -16.26 20.84 16.54
N THR A 388 -16.38 22.16 16.40
CA THR A 388 -17.65 22.83 16.14
C THR A 388 -18.30 22.30 14.88
N TYR A 389 -17.53 22.17 13.80
CA TYR A 389 -18.02 21.62 12.52
C TYR A 389 -18.55 20.20 12.69
N LEU A 390 -17.78 19.30 13.31
CA LEU A 390 -18.18 17.91 13.50
C LEU A 390 -19.45 17.79 14.36
N ASP A 391 -19.54 18.54 15.46
CA ASP A 391 -20.73 18.56 16.31
C ASP A 391 -21.98 19.08 15.55
N GLU A 392 -21.81 20.09 14.70
CA GLU A 392 -22.89 20.59 13.84
C GLU A 392 -23.33 19.55 12.81
N GLN A 393 -22.38 18.87 12.14
CA GLN A 393 -22.70 17.86 11.13
C GLN A 393 -23.38 16.62 11.74
N VAL A 394 -22.96 16.19 12.93
CA VAL A 394 -23.64 15.09 13.64
C VAL A 394 -25.10 15.42 13.94
N LYS A 395 -25.41 16.67 14.32
CA LYS A 395 -26.81 17.10 14.51
C LYS A 395 -27.64 17.06 13.23
N LEU A 396 -26.98 17.13 12.07
CA LEU A 396 -27.61 16.98 10.75
C LEU A 396 -27.68 15.52 10.28
N GLY A 397 -27.18 14.57 11.07
CA GLY A 397 -27.18 13.14 10.72
C GLY A 397 -26.02 12.72 9.82
N ASP A 398 -24.94 13.50 9.74
CA ASP A 398 -23.73 13.12 9.01
C ASP A 398 -23.00 11.97 9.74
N VAL A 399 -23.07 10.78 9.14
CA VAL A 399 -22.43 9.56 9.66
C VAL A 399 -20.90 9.66 9.67
N HIS A 400 -20.30 10.38 8.71
CA HIS A 400 -18.85 10.54 8.65
C HIS A 400 -18.35 11.46 9.75
N ALA A 401 -19.11 12.50 10.07
CA ALA A 401 -18.81 13.36 11.21
C ALA A 401 -18.92 12.60 12.54
N GLN A 402 -19.93 11.73 12.68
CA GLN A 402 -20.10 10.88 13.86
C GLN A 402 -18.94 9.91 14.03
N GLN A 403 -18.55 9.22 12.94
CA GLN A 403 -17.39 8.33 12.93
C GLN A 403 -16.10 9.08 13.31
N ALA A 404 -15.90 10.29 12.78
CA ALA A 404 -14.76 11.12 13.14
C ALA A 404 -14.76 11.47 14.64
N LEU A 405 -15.89 11.89 15.22
CA LEU A 405 -16.00 12.16 16.66
C LEU A 405 -15.74 10.92 17.51
N ASN A 406 -16.22 9.74 17.10
CA ASN A 406 -15.95 8.49 17.82
C ASN A 406 -14.44 8.18 17.86
N ILE A 407 -13.73 8.35 16.74
CA ILE A 407 -12.27 8.19 16.69
C ILE A 407 -11.57 9.22 17.58
N LEU A 408 -11.97 10.49 17.51
CA LEU A 408 -11.37 11.58 18.28
C LEU A 408 -11.58 11.40 19.79
N ALA A 409 -12.75 10.90 20.20
CA ALA A 409 -13.07 10.54 21.57
C ALA A 409 -12.17 9.42 22.08
N LEU A 410 -11.93 8.42 21.23
CA LEU A 410 -11.08 7.29 21.55
C LEU A 410 -9.61 7.72 21.74
N VAL A 411 -9.11 8.62 20.90
CA VAL A 411 -7.70 9.07 20.97
C VAL A 411 -7.47 10.23 21.95
N GLY A 412 -8.52 10.82 22.51
CA GLY A 412 -8.40 11.95 23.44
C GLY A 412 -7.91 13.25 22.77
N THR A 413 -8.51 13.63 21.64
CA THR A 413 -8.17 14.87 20.91
C THR A 413 -9.41 15.72 20.63
N LEU A 414 -9.23 16.95 20.14
CA LEU A 414 -10.33 17.91 19.88
C LEU A 414 -11.26 18.13 21.09
N GLY A 415 -10.64 18.37 22.26
CA GLY A 415 -11.37 18.64 23.51
C GLY A 415 -11.82 17.40 24.28
N PHE A 416 -11.62 16.20 23.72
CA PHE A 416 -11.77 14.97 24.49
C PHE A 416 -10.55 14.74 25.40
N THR A 417 -10.83 14.38 26.65
CA THR A 417 -9.85 13.99 27.66
C THR A 417 -9.96 12.49 27.93
N GLU A 418 -9.08 11.96 28.77
CA GLU A 418 -9.16 10.58 29.26
C GLU A 418 -10.49 10.25 29.96
N THR A 419 -11.22 11.26 30.43
CA THR A 419 -12.54 11.08 31.08
C THR A 419 -13.70 11.40 30.14
N THR A 420 -13.60 12.47 29.34
CA THR A 420 -14.73 12.89 28.49
C THR A 420 -14.84 12.07 27.20
N GLY A 421 -13.74 11.54 26.67
CA GLY A 421 -13.73 10.65 25.51
C GLY A 421 -14.48 9.33 25.76
N PRO A 422 -14.11 8.55 26.79
CA PRO A 422 -14.83 7.33 27.13
C PRO A 422 -16.29 7.56 27.50
N ALA A 423 -16.59 8.61 28.27
CA ALA A 423 -17.97 8.95 28.63
C ALA A 423 -18.84 9.23 27.38
N TYR A 424 -18.29 9.94 26.40
CA TYR A 424 -18.95 10.19 25.12
C TYR A 424 -19.23 8.88 24.36
N LEU A 425 -18.23 8.01 24.22
CA LEU A 425 -18.39 6.73 23.52
C LEU A 425 -19.40 5.81 24.23
N GLU A 426 -19.39 5.78 25.56
CA GLU A 426 -20.34 5.02 26.35
C GLU A 426 -21.79 5.50 26.15
N GLU A 427 -22.01 6.82 26.14
CA GLU A 427 -23.32 7.40 25.83
C GLU A 427 -23.82 6.99 24.44
N ARG A 428 -22.95 7.04 23.43
CA ARG A 428 -23.26 6.66 22.05
C ARG A 428 -23.59 5.16 21.93
N ILE A 429 -22.82 4.30 22.57
CA ILE A 429 -23.05 2.85 22.59
C ILE A 429 -24.38 2.52 23.27
N ARG A 430 -24.70 3.17 24.40
CA ARG A 430 -26.02 3.02 25.05
C ARG A 430 -27.16 3.47 24.15
N GLY A 431 -26.92 4.45 23.28
CA GLY A 431 -27.84 4.89 22.23
C GLY A 431 -27.91 3.97 21.00
N GLY A 432 -27.14 2.89 20.95
CA GLY A 432 -27.12 1.94 19.82
C GLY A 432 -26.19 2.33 18.67
N ASP A 433 -25.24 3.24 18.87
CA ASP A 433 -24.24 3.61 17.86
C ASP A 433 -23.21 2.47 17.68
N GLN A 434 -23.38 1.71 16.61
CA GLN A 434 -22.50 0.58 16.28
C GLN A 434 -21.07 1.04 15.91
N ASP A 435 -20.90 2.21 15.30
CA ASP A 435 -19.58 2.73 14.94
C ASP A 435 -18.78 3.11 16.19
N ALA A 436 -19.45 3.67 17.20
CA ALA A 436 -18.84 3.95 18.50
C ALA A 436 -18.37 2.64 19.17
N LEU A 437 -19.20 1.60 19.10
CA LEU A 437 -18.87 0.28 19.61
C LEU A 437 -17.65 -0.31 18.92
N GLU A 438 -17.64 -0.30 17.58
CA GLU A 438 -16.53 -0.81 16.78
C GLU A 438 -15.22 -0.05 17.02
N ALA A 439 -15.27 1.28 17.12
CA ALA A 439 -14.10 2.10 17.42
C ALA A 439 -13.45 1.67 18.75
N VAL A 440 -14.27 1.43 19.76
CA VAL A 440 -13.83 0.99 21.07
C VAL A 440 -13.31 -0.45 21.06
N CYS A 441 -13.93 -1.35 20.31
CA CYS A 441 -13.45 -2.73 20.14
C CYS A 441 -12.08 -2.78 19.47
N TYR A 442 -11.90 -1.96 18.43
CA TYR A 442 -10.66 -1.86 17.68
C TYR A 442 -9.50 -1.41 18.58
N SER A 443 -9.71 -0.41 19.45
CA SER A 443 -8.65 0.03 20.38
C SER A 443 -8.24 -1.03 21.38
N ALA A 444 -9.20 -1.78 21.93
CA ALA A 444 -8.95 -2.88 22.86
C ALA A 444 -8.10 -3.98 22.20
N SER A 445 -8.34 -4.26 20.91
CA SER A 445 -7.53 -5.21 20.13
C SER A 445 -6.10 -4.74 19.88
N ILE A 446 -5.88 -3.44 19.58
CA ILE A 446 -4.54 -2.90 19.33
C ILE A 446 -3.69 -2.95 20.60
N ALA A 447 -4.26 -2.55 21.74
CA ALA A 447 -3.57 -2.59 23.03
C ALA A 447 -3.04 -4.00 23.35
N HIS A 448 -3.74 -5.04 22.88
CA HIS A 448 -3.35 -6.43 23.08
C HIS A 448 -2.14 -6.87 22.24
N PHE A 449 -1.88 -6.25 21.08
CA PHE A 449 -0.76 -6.62 20.19
C PHE A 449 0.51 -5.82 20.45
N SER A 450 0.42 -4.60 20.99
CA SER A 450 1.60 -3.75 21.26
C SER A 450 2.42 -4.20 22.47
N ASP A 451 1.81 -4.91 23.43
CA ASP A 451 2.49 -5.41 24.62
C ASP A 451 3.09 -6.80 24.41
N GLY A 452 3.90 -6.98 23.37
CA GLY A 452 4.68 -8.19 23.09
C GLY A 452 5.71 -8.61 24.16
N ARG A 453 5.46 -8.30 25.44
CA ARG A 453 6.17 -8.80 26.60
C ARG A 453 5.32 -9.86 27.28
N GLY A 454 5.86 -11.07 27.36
CA GLY A 454 5.24 -12.19 28.05
C GLY A 454 4.86 -11.84 29.50
N CYS A 455 3.76 -12.46 29.92
CA CYS A 455 3.37 -12.79 31.28
C CYS A 455 4.18 -12.12 32.40
N TYR A 456 3.62 -11.07 33.01
CA TYR A 456 3.82 -10.84 34.44
C TYR A 456 2.47 -10.56 35.10
N GLU A 457 2.17 -11.36 36.12
CA GLU A 457 1.15 -11.07 37.11
C GLU A 457 1.53 -9.80 37.86
N LEU A 458 0.70 -8.77 37.76
CA LEU A 458 0.57 -7.72 38.77
C LEU A 458 -0.90 -7.33 38.82
N GLY A 459 -1.62 -7.91 39.78
CA GLY A 459 -2.94 -7.45 40.15
C GLY A 459 -2.86 -6.04 40.72
N THR A 460 -3.51 -5.09 40.05
CA THR A 460 -3.94 -3.82 40.62
C THR A 460 -5.35 -3.49 40.11
N ASP A 461 -6.10 -2.67 40.85
CA ASP A 461 -7.53 -2.37 40.71
C ASP A 461 -7.99 -1.72 39.37
N SER A 462 -7.15 -1.70 38.34
CA SER A 462 -7.33 -0.94 37.09
C SER A 462 -7.59 -1.81 35.84
N HIS A 463 -7.69 -3.14 35.96
CA HIS A 463 -7.83 -4.03 34.80
C HIS A 463 -8.82 -5.17 35.05
N PHE A 464 -9.55 -5.59 34.01
CA PHE A 464 -10.27 -6.86 33.99
C PHE A 464 -9.50 -7.88 33.15
N TYR A 465 -9.27 -9.06 33.71
CA TYR A 465 -8.63 -10.17 33.04
C TYR A 465 -9.66 -11.23 32.68
N PHE A 466 -9.83 -11.53 31.39
CA PHE A 466 -10.54 -12.73 30.96
C PHE A 466 -9.51 -13.76 30.54
N ARG A 467 -9.40 -14.83 31.34
CA ARG A 467 -8.50 -15.95 31.09
C ARG A 467 -9.33 -17.10 30.54
N TYR A 468 -9.08 -17.55 29.31
CA TYR A 468 -9.67 -18.78 28.79
C TYR A 468 -8.61 -19.73 28.25
N TYR A 469 -8.94 -21.01 28.27
CA TYR A 469 -8.09 -22.10 27.81
C TYR A 469 -8.61 -22.58 26.46
N ASP A 470 -7.78 -22.47 25.43
CA ASP A 470 -8.07 -23.01 24.11
C ASP A 470 -7.89 -24.54 24.16
N ALA A 471 -9.00 -25.27 24.04
CA ALA A 471 -9.04 -26.73 24.06
C ALA A 471 -8.35 -27.39 22.84
N HIS A 472 -7.91 -26.62 21.84
CA HIS A 472 -7.28 -27.13 20.63
C HIS A 472 -5.79 -26.83 20.51
N SER A 473 -5.22 -26.06 21.44
CA SER A 473 -3.78 -25.86 21.52
C SER A 473 -3.15 -26.92 22.41
N SER A 474 -2.26 -27.75 21.87
CA SER A 474 -1.58 -28.85 22.57
C SER A 474 -0.51 -28.38 23.58
N GLY A 475 -0.70 -27.20 24.17
CA GLY A 475 0.12 -26.70 25.26
C GLY A 475 -0.68 -25.69 26.08
N ASP A 476 -0.81 -25.96 27.38
CA ASP A 476 -1.48 -25.13 28.39
C ASP A 476 -0.92 -23.70 28.42
N ARG A 477 -1.37 -22.84 27.50
CA ARG A 477 -1.12 -21.40 27.57
C ARG A 477 -2.47 -20.69 27.55
N PRO A 478 -2.91 -20.11 28.69
CA PRO A 478 -4.13 -19.35 28.70
C PRO A 478 -4.00 -18.13 27.79
N VAL A 479 -5.01 -17.90 26.95
CA VAL A 479 -5.16 -16.64 26.23
C VAL A 479 -5.80 -15.66 27.23
N THR A 480 -5.10 -14.56 27.50
CA THR A 480 -5.55 -13.53 28.45
C THR A 480 -5.98 -12.31 27.66
N LEU A 481 -7.28 -12.02 27.60
CA LEU A 481 -7.78 -10.77 27.04
C LEU A 481 -7.64 -9.66 28.07
N TYR A 482 -6.97 -8.57 27.68
CA TYR A 482 -6.78 -7.39 28.51
C TYR A 482 -7.87 -6.36 28.20
N ILE A 483 -8.78 -6.12 29.15
CA ILE A 483 -9.71 -4.98 29.08
C ILE A 483 -9.23 -3.93 30.07
N ASN A 484 -8.66 -2.86 29.54
CA ASN A 484 -8.11 -1.76 30.34
C ASN A 484 -9.25 -0.85 30.84
N ARG A 485 -9.37 -0.67 32.18
CA ARG A 485 -10.39 0.22 32.76
C ARG A 485 -10.18 1.70 32.41
N ASN A 486 -8.98 2.08 31.96
CA ASN A 486 -8.70 3.46 31.53
C ASN A 486 -9.51 3.89 30.31
N TYR A 487 -10.19 2.96 29.62
CA TYR A 487 -11.15 3.26 28.55
C TYR A 487 -12.62 3.26 29.02
N GLY A 488 -12.88 3.35 30.33
CA GLY A 488 -14.24 3.55 30.86
C GLY A 488 -15.13 2.30 30.94
N PHE A 489 -14.64 1.10 30.59
CA PHE A 489 -15.40 -0.13 30.79
C PHE A 489 -15.43 -0.54 32.26
N ASN A 490 -16.62 -0.55 32.85
CA ASN A 490 -16.88 -1.25 34.09
C ASN A 490 -17.33 -2.69 33.79
N LYS A 491 -17.47 -3.51 34.84
CA LYS A 491 -17.85 -4.92 34.71
C LYS A 491 -19.19 -5.08 33.96
N GLU A 492 -20.14 -4.19 34.23
CA GLU A 492 -21.49 -4.24 33.70
C GLU A 492 -21.53 -3.91 32.21
N THR A 493 -20.81 -2.88 31.77
CA THR A 493 -20.72 -2.52 30.35
C THR A 493 -19.91 -3.52 29.53
N GLY A 494 -18.85 -4.08 30.11
CA GLY A 494 -18.11 -5.18 29.50
C GLY A 494 -18.94 -6.46 29.33
N LEU A 495 -19.82 -6.78 30.29
CA LEU A 495 -20.73 -7.92 30.18
C LEU A 495 -21.86 -7.67 29.19
N ALA A 496 -22.50 -6.50 29.25
CA ALA A 496 -23.54 -6.12 28.28
C ALA A 496 -23.02 -6.17 26.83
N TYR A 497 -21.76 -5.75 26.63
CA TYR A 497 -21.04 -5.87 25.35
C TYR A 497 -20.92 -7.33 24.89
N LEU A 498 -20.41 -8.21 25.75
CA LEU A 498 -20.25 -9.63 25.43
C LEU A 498 -21.62 -10.27 25.12
N GLU A 499 -22.66 -9.94 25.91
CA GLU A 499 -24.04 -10.41 25.71
C GLU A 499 -24.64 -9.99 24.37
N GLN A 500 -24.50 -8.71 24.00
CA GLN A 500 -25.00 -8.20 22.71
C GLN A 500 -24.31 -8.88 21.53
N HIS A 501 -22.98 -8.99 21.56
CA HIS A 501 -22.22 -9.61 20.47
C HIS A 501 -22.44 -11.12 20.37
N ALA A 502 -22.64 -11.79 21.51
CA ALA A 502 -23.03 -13.19 21.51
C ALA A 502 -24.38 -13.41 20.82
N ARG A 503 -25.36 -12.52 21.05
CA ARG A 503 -26.67 -12.54 20.36
C ARG A 503 -26.55 -12.30 18.85
N LEU A 504 -25.55 -11.54 18.41
CA LEU A 504 -25.25 -11.27 17.00
C LEU A 504 -24.40 -12.36 16.32
N GLY A 505 -24.13 -13.48 17.01
CA GLY A 505 -23.38 -14.60 16.43
C GLY A 505 -21.86 -14.45 16.50
N ASN A 506 -21.33 -13.50 17.28
CA ASN A 506 -19.89 -13.36 17.46
C ASN A 506 -19.37 -14.49 18.37
N TYR A 507 -18.69 -15.46 17.75
CA TYR A 507 -18.17 -16.66 18.42
C TYR A 507 -17.25 -16.33 19.61
N SER A 508 -16.38 -15.33 19.49
CA SER A 508 -15.47 -14.94 20.58
C SER A 508 -16.22 -14.37 21.78
N ALA A 509 -17.28 -13.59 21.55
CA ALA A 509 -18.14 -13.08 22.62
C ALA A 509 -18.96 -14.20 23.30
N GLN A 510 -19.46 -15.15 22.52
CA GLN A 510 -20.16 -16.34 23.04
C GLN A 510 -19.24 -17.18 23.95
N VAL A 511 -18.00 -17.42 23.52
CA VAL A 511 -17.00 -18.14 24.31
C VAL A 511 -16.66 -17.38 25.60
N MET A 512 -16.51 -16.05 25.51
CA MET A 512 -16.19 -15.23 26.69
C MET A 512 -17.33 -15.18 27.72
N LEU A 513 -18.60 -15.11 27.30
CA LEU A 513 -19.74 -15.23 28.22
C LEU A 513 -19.82 -16.62 28.87
N TYR A 514 -19.58 -17.67 28.08
CA TYR A 514 -19.59 -19.04 28.57
C TYR A 514 -18.55 -19.25 29.67
N CYS A 515 -17.35 -18.68 29.50
CA CYS A 515 -16.30 -18.70 30.53
C CYS A 515 -16.66 -17.84 31.76
N HIS A 516 -17.40 -16.74 31.61
CA HIS A 516 -17.83 -15.89 32.72
C HIS A 516 -18.93 -16.55 33.59
N GLY A 517 -19.88 -17.26 32.96
CA GLY A 517 -20.96 -17.96 33.67
C GLY A 517 -20.53 -19.17 34.51
N GLY A 518 -19.23 -19.51 34.53
CA GLY A 518 -18.67 -20.65 35.26
C GLY A 518 -18.76 -20.59 36.78
N GLU A 519 -19.06 -19.41 37.36
CA GLU A 519 -19.17 -19.22 38.81
C GLU A 519 -20.56 -19.54 39.37
N ASP A 520 -21.62 -19.56 38.56
CA ASP A 520 -22.99 -19.85 39.02
C ASP A 520 -23.47 -21.23 38.54
N LYS A 521 -23.50 -22.20 39.48
CA LYS A 521 -23.77 -23.62 39.19
C LYS A 521 -25.16 -23.89 38.62
N ASN A 522 -26.11 -22.96 38.75
CA ASN A 522 -27.50 -23.16 38.34
C ASN A 522 -27.78 -22.83 36.87
N HIS A 523 -26.87 -22.14 36.17
CA HIS A 523 -27.02 -21.80 34.74
C HIS A 523 -26.38 -22.81 33.76
N LYS A 524 -25.66 -23.82 34.27
CA LYS A 524 -24.98 -24.83 33.44
C LYS A 524 -25.92 -25.63 32.52
N ASN A 525 -27.17 -25.86 32.93
CA ASN A 525 -28.05 -26.78 32.19
C ASN A 525 -28.84 -26.13 31.05
N PHE A 526 -29.06 -24.81 31.09
CA PHE A 526 -29.91 -24.15 30.09
C PHE A 526 -29.16 -23.88 28.78
N TRP A 527 -27.91 -23.42 28.87
CA TRP A 527 -27.08 -23.14 27.69
C TRP A 527 -26.45 -24.39 27.08
N PHE A 528 -26.12 -25.40 27.89
CA PHE A 528 -25.60 -26.69 27.38
C PHE A 528 -26.61 -27.38 26.47
N PHE A 529 -27.91 -27.29 26.78
CA PHE A 529 -28.97 -27.92 25.99
C PHE A 529 -29.20 -27.21 24.64
N GLN A 530 -29.11 -25.88 24.58
CA GLN A 530 -29.19 -25.15 23.30
C GLN A 530 -27.91 -25.28 22.47
N PHE A 531 -26.74 -25.27 23.12
CA PHE A 531 -25.44 -25.46 22.47
C PHE A 531 -25.32 -26.85 21.83
N TYR A 532 -25.81 -27.91 22.51
CA TYR A 532 -25.79 -29.28 21.97
C TYR A 532 -26.79 -29.48 20.82
N ASN A 533 -27.99 -28.89 20.89
CA ASN A 533 -28.99 -29.01 19.82
C ASN A 533 -28.60 -28.23 18.56
N ALA A 534 -27.94 -27.08 18.70
CA ALA A 534 -27.41 -26.32 17.56
C ALA A 534 -26.24 -27.03 16.87
N LEU A 535 -25.44 -27.81 17.61
CA LEU A 535 -24.30 -28.56 17.06
C LEU A 535 -24.71 -29.87 16.37
N MET A 536 -25.81 -30.50 16.79
CA MET A 536 -26.16 -31.88 16.39
C MET A 536 -27.31 -32.02 15.39
N GLY A 537 -27.99 -30.94 15.00
CA GLY A 537 -28.97 -30.97 13.90
C GLY A 537 -30.03 -32.08 14.00
N TRP A 538 -30.50 -32.40 15.20
CA TRP A 538 -31.52 -33.42 15.43
C TRP A 538 -32.91 -32.78 15.50
N GLU A 539 -33.63 -32.82 14.38
CA GLU A 539 -35.09 -32.73 14.38
C GLU A 539 -35.66 -34.08 14.87
N ARG A 540 -36.56 -34.07 15.86
CA ARG A 540 -37.35 -35.24 16.23
C ARG A 540 -38.80 -35.06 15.77
N ASN A 541 -39.27 -36.01 14.97
CA ASN A 541 -40.61 -36.57 15.13
C ASN A 541 -40.70 -37.33 16.45
#